data_AF-A0A951MNQ0-F1
#
_entry.id   AF-A0A951MNQ0-F1
#
_cell.length_a   1.000
_cell.length_b   1.000
_cell.length_c   1.000
_cell.angle_alpha   90.00
_cell.angle_beta   90.00
_cell.angle_gamma   90.00
#
_symmetry.space_group_name_H-M   'P 1'
#
loop_
_entity.id
_entity.type
_entity.pdbx_description
1 polymer ?
#
loop_
_entity_poly.entity_id
_entity_poly.type
_entity_poly.pdbx_seq_one_letter_code
_entity_poly.pdbx_strand_id
1 'polypeptide(L)'
;TVTTIVQDATSRVYTYENEAGDKVEINVIADVTNKFEDIINNTTVQNILNEYLTKVEGNVTYDGDNFVYYDENGDIQIIDITELVKAAETTTTLVNNNDGTYTYTNEKAVSVTIDIPASLVNNTNQDFNDYITNLIEEKQTLTSLVDVVTPGFDQDGQEIDVHTLTYTDEKGIANPIDISVLVKGVETLTTMTYDPVTHSLSYTNELDIETKFDLVDMVGDIETLTKLELDIDQKKLVYTDENTVVHVLDLAPIIQEPWYSTTTNQGAISNNDNIYTKGWVGIGYTTPSDVPDEKLRVNGSITTVNSNYADYVFEDYFDGFSEIKLDYKFKDLDSVEDFIKTNRHLPGITPIHDLIKTDAGYAFNLSELSIQLLEKTEELYLHVIDQKNQIEQKDAQIQKLEEANQAVQDRLTKLESLLLNK
;
A
#
# COMPACT_ATOMS: atom_id res chain seq x y z
N THR A 1 -13.47 11.52 0.70
CA THR A 1 -12.01 11.71 0.56
C THR A 1 -11.40 10.38 0.92
N VAL A 2 -10.71 9.70 0.00
CA VAL A 2 -10.07 8.42 0.31
C VAL A 2 -8.70 8.75 0.90
N THR A 3 -8.52 8.51 2.20
CA THR A 3 -7.26 8.71 2.88
C THR A 3 -6.44 7.43 2.75
N THR A 4 -5.39 7.46 1.93
CA THR A 4 -4.51 6.31 1.74
C THR A 4 -3.47 6.27 2.85
N ILE A 5 -3.49 5.18 3.62
CA ILE A 5 -2.47 4.90 4.64
C ILE A 5 -1.34 4.13 3.95
N VAL A 6 -0.11 4.63 4.06
CA VAL A 6 1.10 4.02 3.47
C VAL A 6 1.94 3.45 4.60
N GLN A 7 2.19 2.15 4.55
CA GLN A 7 3.06 1.44 5.50
C GLN A 7 4.51 1.47 5.00
N ASP A 8 5.43 1.87 5.86
CA ASP A 8 6.85 1.62 5.65
C ASP A 8 7.17 0.16 5.98
N ALA A 9 7.57 -0.58 4.95
CA ALA A 9 7.84 -2.02 4.99
C ALA A 9 8.97 -2.42 5.94
N THR A 10 9.76 -1.46 6.44
CA THR A 10 10.94 -1.70 7.28
C THR A 10 10.78 -1.20 8.71
N SER A 11 9.92 -0.22 8.97
CA SER A 11 9.82 0.45 10.27
C SER A 11 8.49 0.22 11.02
N ARG A 12 7.51 -0.47 10.41
CA ARG A 12 6.12 -0.61 10.93
C ARG A 12 5.47 0.73 11.26
N VAL A 13 5.92 1.78 10.59
CA VAL A 13 5.37 3.14 10.66
C VAL A 13 4.36 3.31 9.54
N TYR A 14 3.18 3.80 9.88
CA TYR A 14 2.12 4.12 8.93
C TYR A 14 2.03 5.63 8.77
N THR A 15 1.92 6.11 7.53
CA THR A 15 1.76 7.54 7.26
C THR A 15 0.52 7.79 6.43
N TYR A 16 -0.23 8.84 6.75
CA TYR A 16 -1.37 9.28 5.95
C TYR A 16 -1.46 10.80 5.92
N GLU A 17 -2.13 11.35 4.92
CA GLU A 17 -2.40 12.79 4.81
C GLU A 17 -3.83 13.07 5.30
N ASN A 18 -3.96 13.92 6.32
CA ASN A 18 -5.26 14.26 6.89
C ASN A 18 -6.06 15.20 5.96
N GLU A 19 -7.31 15.49 6.31
CA GLU A 19 -8.19 16.35 5.49
C GLU A 19 -7.70 17.80 5.35
N ALA A 20 -6.73 18.24 6.16
CA ALA A 20 -6.08 19.54 6.09
C ALA A 20 -4.79 19.54 5.24
N GLY A 21 -4.35 18.37 4.75
CA GLY A 21 -3.10 18.21 3.99
C GLY A 21 -1.87 17.93 4.85
N ASP A 22 -2.01 17.70 6.15
CA ASP A 22 -0.89 17.41 7.03
C ASP A 22 -0.56 15.91 7.02
N LYS A 23 0.74 15.59 6.94
CA LYS A 23 1.21 14.22 7.11
C LYS A 23 1.17 13.83 8.58
N VAL A 24 0.44 12.76 8.88
CA VAL A 24 0.34 12.15 10.20
C VAL A 24 1.07 10.83 10.18
N GLU A 25 1.90 10.61 11.21
CA GLU A 25 2.67 9.39 11.42
C GLU A 25 2.03 8.58 12.57
N ILE A 26 1.84 7.28 12.34
CA ILE A 26 1.41 6.31 13.35
C ILE A 26 2.54 5.31 13.50
N ASN A 27 3.22 5.35 14.63
CA ASN A 27 4.30 4.42 14.94
C ASN A 27 3.82 3.52 16.07
N VAL A 28 3.24 2.38 15.71
CA VAL A 28 2.57 1.48 16.66
C VAL A 28 3.53 1.03 17.77
N ILE A 29 4.81 0.79 17.46
CA ILE A 29 5.81 0.37 18.44
C ILE A 29 6.13 1.52 19.39
N ALA A 30 6.39 2.72 18.86
CA ALA A 30 6.68 3.88 19.69
C ALA A 30 5.47 4.29 20.53
N ASP A 31 4.26 4.20 19.98
CA ASP A 31 3.03 4.54 20.68
C ASP A 31 2.72 3.56 21.83
N VAL A 32 2.89 2.25 21.59
CA VAL A 32 2.75 1.24 22.65
C VAL A 32 3.83 1.41 23.71
N THR A 33 5.07 1.72 23.32
CA THR A 33 6.18 1.96 24.27
C THR A 33 5.91 3.21 25.12
N ASN A 34 5.51 4.31 24.49
CA ASN A 34 5.27 5.58 25.16
C ASN A 34 4.01 5.58 26.03
N LYS A 35 3.02 4.76 25.69
CA LYS A 35 1.76 4.61 26.44
C LYS A 35 1.72 3.33 27.26
N PHE A 36 2.85 2.66 27.45
CA PHE A 36 2.88 1.38 28.15
C PHE A 36 2.28 1.49 29.56
N GLU A 37 2.59 2.57 30.28
CA GLU A 37 2.04 2.85 31.61
C GLU A 37 0.50 2.98 31.59
N ASP A 38 -0.06 3.67 30.59
CA ASP A 38 -1.52 3.77 30.42
C ASP A 38 -2.16 2.41 30.09
N ILE A 39 -1.46 1.58 29.31
CA ILE A 39 -1.94 0.25 28.91
C ILE A 39 -1.97 -0.70 30.12
N ILE A 40 -0.90 -0.75 30.92
CA ILE A 40 -0.85 -1.62 32.10
C ILE A 40 -1.73 -1.13 33.25
N ASN A 41 -2.08 0.15 33.28
CA ASN A 41 -3.02 0.72 34.24
C ASN A 41 -4.49 0.61 33.79
N ASN A 42 -4.73 0.10 32.57
CA ASN A 42 -6.09 -0.14 32.11
C ASN A 42 -6.73 -1.30 32.88
N THR A 43 -7.89 -1.06 33.48
CA THR A 43 -8.59 -2.05 34.31
C THR A 43 -8.89 -3.37 33.58
N THR A 44 -9.15 -3.34 32.27
CA THR A 44 -9.40 -4.57 31.50
C THR A 44 -8.12 -5.38 31.34
N VAL A 45 -7.02 -4.71 31.02
CA VAL A 45 -5.69 -5.32 30.88
C VAL A 45 -5.21 -5.86 32.22
N GLN A 46 -5.40 -5.11 33.31
CA GLN A 46 -5.13 -5.58 34.66
C GLN A 46 -5.99 -6.78 35.05
N ASN A 47 -7.28 -6.81 34.71
CA ASN A 47 -8.13 -7.96 35.00
C ASN A 47 -7.67 -9.21 34.26
N ILE A 48 -7.26 -9.09 33.00
CA ILE A 48 -6.69 -10.19 32.21
C ILE A 48 -5.37 -10.64 32.82
N LEU A 49 -4.44 -9.72 33.10
CA LEU A 49 -3.16 -10.05 33.74
C LEU A 49 -3.36 -10.71 35.11
N ASN A 50 -4.28 -10.21 35.92
CA ASN A 50 -4.60 -10.77 37.23
C ASN A 50 -5.20 -12.16 37.14
N GLU A 51 -5.93 -12.49 36.06
CA GLU A 51 -6.41 -13.86 35.81
C GLU A 51 -5.25 -14.86 35.72
N TYR A 52 -4.11 -14.45 35.17
CA TYR A 52 -2.93 -15.30 34.99
C TYR A 52 -1.86 -15.15 36.09
N LEU A 53 -1.82 -14.02 36.81
CA LEU A 53 -0.78 -13.74 37.80
C LEU A 53 -1.19 -14.05 39.25
N THR A 54 -2.49 -14.04 39.58
CA THR A 54 -2.95 -14.17 40.98
C THR A 54 -3.38 -15.57 41.40
N LYS A 55 -3.37 -16.53 40.47
CA LYS A 55 -3.75 -17.94 40.70
C LYS A 55 -2.62 -18.90 40.36
N VAL A 56 -1.39 -18.51 40.68
CA VAL A 56 -0.22 -19.39 40.48
C VAL A 56 -0.10 -20.25 41.73
N GLU A 57 -0.09 -21.57 41.53
CA GLU A 57 0.10 -22.56 42.59
C GLU A 57 1.37 -22.27 43.39
N GLY A 58 1.32 -22.43 44.71
CA GLY A 58 2.49 -22.28 45.58
C GLY A 58 2.90 -20.84 45.93
N ASN A 59 2.30 -19.81 45.31
CA ASN A 59 2.55 -18.42 45.70
C ASN A 59 2.01 -18.14 47.11
N VAL A 60 2.90 -17.84 48.04
CA VAL A 60 2.54 -17.43 49.41
C VAL A 60 2.27 -15.93 49.44
N THR A 61 1.08 -15.55 49.90
CA THR A 61 0.62 -14.17 50.06
C THR A 61 0.26 -13.90 51.52
N TYR A 62 0.43 -12.67 51.98
CA TYR A 62 0.00 -12.25 53.32
C TYR A 62 -1.28 -11.40 53.19
N ASP A 63 -2.40 -11.88 53.73
CA ASP A 63 -3.71 -11.25 53.55
C ASP A 63 -4.05 -10.17 54.60
N GLY A 64 -3.12 -9.92 55.53
CA GLY A 64 -3.29 -9.00 56.65
C GLY A 64 -3.38 -9.71 58.00
N ASP A 65 -3.88 -10.95 58.01
CA ASP A 65 -4.04 -11.77 59.22
C ASP A 65 -3.25 -13.10 59.15
N ASN A 66 -3.13 -13.71 57.96
CA ASN A 66 -2.46 -14.99 57.75
C ASN A 66 -1.58 -14.99 56.50
N PHE A 67 -0.58 -15.88 56.49
CA PHE A 67 0.07 -16.29 55.25
C PHE A 67 -0.77 -17.37 54.57
N VAL A 68 -1.07 -17.21 53.29
CA VAL A 68 -1.91 -18.13 52.53
C VAL A 68 -1.29 -18.46 51.17
N TYR A 69 -1.51 -19.67 50.65
CA TYR A 69 -1.12 -20.05 49.29
C TYR A 69 -2.26 -20.78 48.58
N TYR A 70 -2.21 -20.85 47.25
CA TYR A 70 -3.14 -21.65 46.46
C TYR A 70 -2.56 -23.04 46.20
N ASP A 71 -3.34 -24.08 46.48
CA ASP A 71 -2.98 -25.46 46.14
C ASP A 71 -3.26 -25.81 44.67
N GLU A 72 -2.93 -27.04 44.26
CA GLU A 72 -3.14 -27.60 42.90
C GLU A 72 -4.59 -27.51 42.40
N ASN A 73 -5.57 -27.32 43.29
CA ASN A 73 -6.98 -27.20 42.96
C ASN A 73 -7.45 -25.72 42.94
N GLY A 74 -6.55 -24.78 43.24
CA GLY A 74 -6.83 -23.36 43.33
C GLY A 74 -7.55 -22.94 44.62
N ASP A 75 -7.54 -23.80 45.64
CA ASP A 75 -8.12 -23.50 46.95
C ASP A 75 -7.08 -22.82 47.85
N ILE A 76 -7.55 -21.93 48.73
CA ILE A 76 -6.69 -21.18 49.65
C ILE A 76 -6.33 -22.06 50.84
N GLN A 77 -5.03 -22.25 51.06
CA GLN A 77 -4.46 -22.92 52.22
C GLN A 77 -3.82 -21.91 53.17
N ILE A 78 -4.18 -21.98 54.45
CA ILE A 78 -3.66 -21.09 55.50
C ILE A 78 -2.41 -21.73 56.12
N ILE A 79 -1.31 -20.97 56.15
CA ILE A 79 -0.10 -21.30 56.89
C ILE A 79 -0.24 -20.74 58.31
N ASP A 80 -0.74 -21.57 59.23
CA ASP A 80 -0.82 -21.21 60.64
C ASP A 80 0.56 -21.31 61.30
N ILE A 81 1.25 -20.18 61.35
CA ILE A 81 2.57 -20.07 62.02
C ILE A 81 2.46 -20.41 63.50
N THR A 82 1.32 -20.19 64.16
CA THR A 82 1.14 -20.50 65.58
C THR A 82 1.17 -22.00 65.83
N GLU A 83 0.55 -22.80 64.96
CA GLU A 83 0.66 -24.26 65.02
C GLU A 83 2.07 -24.76 64.70
N LEU A 84 2.74 -24.18 63.70
CA LEU A 84 4.12 -24.54 63.34
C LEU A 84 5.10 -24.28 64.48
N VAL A 85 4.97 -23.13 65.16
CA VAL A 85 5.80 -22.79 66.32
C VAL A 85 5.50 -23.75 67.47
N LYS A 86 4.23 -24.02 67.80
CA LYS A 86 3.86 -24.99 68.86
C LYS A 86 4.36 -26.40 68.58
N ALA A 87 4.38 -26.83 67.32
CA ALA A 87 4.91 -28.14 66.95
C ALA A 87 6.45 -28.22 67.10
N ALA A 88 7.14 -27.07 66.99
CA ALA A 88 8.57 -26.94 67.21
C ALA A 88 8.95 -26.62 68.66
N GLU A 89 7.99 -26.23 69.50
CA GLU A 89 8.22 -25.99 70.92
C GLU A 89 8.63 -27.28 71.64
N THR A 90 9.75 -27.20 72.36
CA THR A 90 10.26 -28.30 73.15
C THR A 90 9.65 -28.25 74.55
N THR A 91 8.73 -29.17 74.84
CA THR A 91 8.11 -29.26 76.17
C THR A 91 8.98 -30.11 77.10
N THR A 92 9.44 -29.55 78.23
CA THR A 92 9.96 -30.34 79.35
C THR A 92 8.89 -30.51 80.42
N THR A 93 8.83 -31.68 81.06
CA THR A 93 7.81 -31.96 82.10
C THR A 93 8.47 -32.46 83.38
N LEU A 94 8.03 -32.00 84.55
CA LEU A 94 8.33 -32.63 85.83
C LEU A 94 7.03 -33.11 86.46
N VAL A 95 6.86 -34.42 86.58
CA VAL A 95 5.66 -35.04 87.16
C VAL A 95 5.96 -35.55 88.56
N ASN A 96 5.12 -35.19 89.53
CA ASN A 96 5.15 -35.80 90.85
C ASN A 96 4.48 -37.17 90.80
N ASN A 97 5.20 -38.23 91.16
CA ASN A 97 4.68 -39.61 91.12
C ASN A 97 3.81 -39.96 92.35
N ASN A 98 3.66 -39.03 93.29
CA ASN A 98 2.92 -39.18 94.54
C ASN A 98 3.47 -40.28 95.47
N ASP A 99 4.71 -40.71 95.26
CA ASP A 99 5.41 -41.75 96.03
C ASP A 99 6.74 -41.27 96.65
N GLY A 100 7.01 -39.97 96.59
CA GLY A 100 8.27 -39.36 97.04
C GLY A 100 9.30 -39.17 95.92
N THR A 101 8.99 -39.61 94.70
CA THR A 101 9.84 -39.38 93.51
C THR A 101 9.20 -38.40 92.53
N TYR A 102 10.04 -37.77 91.72
CA TYR A 102 9.64 -36.92 90.61
C TYR A 102 10.22 -37.45 89.30
N THR A 103 9.44 -37.45 88.23
CA THR A 103 9.90 -37.81 86.89
C THR A 103 10.11 -36.54 86.08
N TYR A 104 11.37 -36.19 85.84
CA TYR A 104 11.75 -35.15 84.89
C TYR A 104 11.88 -35.77 83.50
N THR A 105 11.21 -35.22 82.50
CA THR A 105 11.36 -35.60 81.09
C THR A 105 11.91 -34.41 80.34
N ASN A 106 13.08 -34.59 79.72
CA ASN A 106 13.68 -33.56 78.88
C ASN A 106 13.08 -33.54 77.47
N GLU A 107 13.49 -32.55 76.69
CA GLU A 107 13.03 -32.29 75.32
C GLU A 107 13.28 -33.44 74.33
N LYS A 108 14.16 -34.39 74.67
CA LYS A 108 14.42 -35.60 73.89
C LYS A 108 13.57 -36.79 74.35
N ALA A 109 12.53 -36.53 75.13
CA ALA A 109 11.68 -37.52 75.78
C ALA A 109 12.45 -38.50 76.69
N VAL A 110 13.64 -38.11 77.18
CA VAL A 110 14.41 -38.92 78.12
C VAL A 110 13.98 -38.56 79.52
N SER A 111 13.40 -39.53 80.21
CA SER A 111 12.96 -39.37 81.59
C SER A 111 14.03 -39.78 82.59
N VAL A 112 14.24 -38.95 83.61
CA VAL A 112 15.07 -39.22 84.78
C VAL A 112 14.16 -39.19 86.00
N THR A 113 14.21 -40.26 86.80
CA THR A 113 13.52 -40.30 88.09
C THR A 113 14.44 -39.72 89.15
N ILE A 114 13.97 -38.68 89.82
CA ILE A 114 14.64 -38.00 90.92
C ILE A 114 14.01 -38.54 92.20
N ASP A 115 14.77 -39.37 92.91
CA ASP A 115 14.39 -39.92 94.21
C ASP A 115 14.81 -38.94 95.30
N ILE A 116 13.83 -38.38 96.03
CA ILE A 116 14.10 -37.50 97.16
C ILE A 116 14.20 -38.37 98.41
N PRO A 117 15.35 -38.42 99.10
CA PRO A 117 15.56 -39.29 100.25
C PRO A 117 14.45 -39.15 101.28
N ALA A 118 13.91 -40.28 101.78
CA ALA A 118 12.78 -40.34 102.71
C ALA A 118 12.93 -39.49 103.98
N SER A 119 14.17 -39.12 104.37
CA SER A 119 14.44 -38.18 105.46
C SER A 119 13.98 -36.75 105.19
N LEU A 120 13.74 -36.39 103.93
CA LEU A 120 13.23 -35.09 103.48
C LEU A 120 11.71 -35.10 103.23
N VAL A 121 11.10 -36.29 103.12
CA VAL A 121 9.69 -36.50 102.72
C VAL A 121 8.70 -36.34 103.88
N ASN A 122 9.17 -36.23 105.13
CA ASN A 122 8.33 -36.12 106.32
C ASN A 122 8.09 -34.69 106.83
N ASN A 123 8.12 -33.70 105.95
CA ASN A 123 7.55 -32.39 106.27
C ASN A 123 6.53 -32.02 105.21
N THR A 124 5.28 -31.81 105.65
CA THR A 124 4.11 -31.42 104.87
C THR A 124 4.28 -30.02 104.28
N ASN A 125 5.27 -29.80 103.43
CA ASN A 125 5.48 -28.52 102.76
C ASN A 125 4.85 -28.57 101.38
N GLN A 126 3.54 -28.35 101.36
CA GLN A 126 2.86 -27.85 100.17
C GLN A 126 3.64 -26.65 99.58
N ASP A 127 4.22 -25.80 100.43
CA ASP A 127 5.14 -24.73 100.06
C ASP A 127 6.39 -25.17 99.27
N PHE A 128 6.94 -26.38 99.50
CA PHE A 128 8.10 -26.86 98.74
C PHE A 128 7.67 -27.40 97.38
N ASN A 129 6.54 -28.11 97.31
CA ASN A 129 5.98 -28.57 96.04
C ASN A 129 5.51 -27.37 95.20
N ASP A 130 4.84 -26.38 95.80
CA ASP A 130 4.44 -25.14 95.16
C ASP A 130 5.66 -24.29 94.76
N TYR A 131 6.75 -24.29 95.54
CA TYR A 131 8.01 -23.63 95.16
C TYR A 131 8.65 -24.31 93.95
N ILE A 132 8.67 -25.64 93.88
CA ILE A 132 9.20 -26.38 92.73
C ILE A 132 8.30 -26.18 91.50
N THR A 133 6.98 -26.25 91.65
CA THR A 133 6.02 -25.99 90.56
C THR A 133 6.08 -24.54 90.07
N ASN A 134 6.15 -23.55 90.96
CA ASN A 134 6.32 -22.15 90.57
C ASN A 134 7.70 -21.88 89.95
N LEU A 135 8.77 -22.49 90.46
CA LEU A 135 10.11 -22.37 89.85
C LEU A 135 10.13 -23.00 88.44
N ILE A 136 9.27 -23.99 88.17
CA ILE A 136 9.10 -24.58 86.84
C ILE A 136 8.24 -23.69 85.94
N GLU A 137 7.12 -23.15 86.41
CA GLU A 137 6.30 -22.19 85.66
C GLU A 137 7.08 -20.90 85.33
N GLU A 138 7.89 -20.40 86.26
CA GLU A 138 8.77 -19.23 86.05
C GLU A 138 9.97 -19.55 85.14
N LYS A 139 10.26 -20.83 84.89
CA LYS A 139 11.30 -21.33 83.97
C LYS A 139 10.72 -21.97 82.71
N GLN A 140 9.41 -21.91 82.49
CA GLN A 140 8.84 -22.22 81.18
C GLN A 140 9.42 -21.20 80.20
N THR A 141 10.16 -21.71 79.23
CA THR A 141 10.85 -20.91 78.23
C THR A 141 9.80 -20.33 77.30
N LEU A 142 9.42 -19.08 77.51
CA LEU A 142 8.58 -18.36 76.56
C LEU A 142 9.44 -18.03 75.33
N THR A 143 9.42 -18.90 74.32
CA THR A 143 9.94 -18.59 73.00
C THR A 143 9.07 -17.51 72.38
N SER A 144 9.56 -16.27 72.41
CA SER A 144 8.89 -15.15 71.76
C SER A 144 9.34 -15.08 70.31
N LEU A 145 8.41 -15.28 69.38
CA LEU A 145 8.60 -14.97 67.97
C LEU A 145 8.23 -13.49 67.76
N VAL A 146 9.17 -12.71 67.24
CA VAL A 146 8.95 -11.29 66.95
C VAL A 146 9.41 -10.98 65.52
N ASP A 147 8.69 -10.07 64.88
CA ASP A 147 9.15 -9.45 63.65
C ASP A 147 10.24 -8.43 63.98
N VAL A 148 11.42 -8.62 63.39
CA VAL A 148 12.56 -7.71 63.54
C VAL A 148 12.74 -6.99 62.22
N VAL A 149 12.46 -5.69 62.22
CA VAL A 149 12.61 -4.82 61.05
C VAL A 149 14.00 -4.20 61.03
N THR A 150 14.71 -4.36 59.92
CA THR A 150 16.04 -3.78 59.69
C THR A 150 16.08 -3.04 58.35
N PRO A 151 16.84 -1.95 58.23
CA PRO A 151 16.99 -1.26 56.94
C PRO A 151 17.80 -2.12 55.96
N GLY A 152 17.31 -2.27 54.73
CA GLY A 152 18.01 -2.92 53.63
C GLY A 152 17.85 -2.15 52.32
N PHE A 153 18.38 -2.70 51.23
CA PHE A 153 18.24 -2.11 49.90
C PHE A 153 17.62 -3.14 48.94
N ASP A 154 16.72 -2.69 48.07
CA ASP A 154 16.20 -3.51 46.98
C ASP A 154 17.24 -3.69 45.85
N GLN A 155 16.84 -4.41 44.78
CA GLN A 155 17.73 -4.71 43.64
C GLN A 155 18.13 -3.46 42.84
N ASP A 156 17.41 -2.36 43.01
CA ASP A 156 17.64 -1.07 42.37
C ASP A 156 18.36 -0.07 43.30
N GLY A 157 18.69 -0.50 44.53
CA GLY A 157 19.44 0.28 45.51
C GLY A 157 18.60 1.28 46.32
N GLN A 158 17.27 1.13 46.35
CA GLN A 158 16.40 1.94 47.21
C GLN A 158 16.30 1.35 48.61
N GLU A 159 16.28 2.22 49.63
CA GLU A 159 16.19 1.79 51.03
C GLU A 159 14.78 1.26 51.34
N ILE A 160 14.70 0.04 51.85
CA ILE A 160 13.46 -0.64 52.22
C ILE A 160 13.56 -1.23 53.64
N ASP A 161 12.42 -1.35 54.31
CA ASP A 161 12.33 -2.08 55.58
C ASP A 161 12.35 -3.59 55.30
N VAL A 162 13.36 -4.29 55.80
CA VAL A 162 13.52 -5.75 55.72
C VAL A 162 13.00 -6.37 57.01
N HIS A 163 11.87 -7.06 56.89
CA HIS A 163 11.22 -7.79 57.98
C HIS A 163 11.83 -9.19 58.10
N THR A 164 12.34 -9.54 59.28
CA THR A 164 12.91 -10.87 59.56
C THR A 164 12.25 -11.49 60.79
N LEU A 165 11.53 -12.60 60.60
CA LEU A 165 11.00 -13.40 61.71
C LEU A 165 12.16 -13.94 62.54
N THR A 166 12.20 -13.58 63.82
CA THR A 166 13.29 -13.94 64.72
C THR A 166 12.71 -14.51 66.01
N TYR A 167 13.14 -15.72 66.38
CA TYR A 167 12.80 -16.27 67.70
C TYR A 167 13.97 -16.05 68.65
N THR A 168 13.66 -15.75 69.91
CA THR A 168 14.67 -15.68 70.97
C THR A 168 14.67 -17.00 71.73
N ASP A 169 15.84 -17.63 71.85
CA ASP A 169 15.97 -18.89 72.57
C ASP A 169 16.00 -18.70 74.09
N GLU A 170 16.03 -19.82 74.83
CA GLU A 170 16.11 -19.88 76.29
C GLU A 170 17.35 -19.21 76.90
N LYS A 171 18.36 -18.86 76.09
CA LYS A 171 19.59 -18.16 76.50
C LYS A 171 19.54 -16.67 76.15
N GLY A 172 18.43 -16.18 75.62
CA GLY A 172 18.27 -14.79 75.18
C GLY A 172 18.95 -14.48 73.86
N ILE A 173 19.31 -15.50 73.07
CA ILE A 173 19.98 -15.34 71.78
C ILE A 173 18.91 -15.26 70.69
N ALA A 174 18.96 -14.21 69.89
CA ALA A 174 18.11 -14.02 68.72
C ALA A 174 18.58 -14.92 67.57
N ASN A 175 17.67 -15.76 67.07
CA ASN A 175 17.90 -16.67 65.96
C ASN A 175 16.97 -16.26 64.81
N PRO A 176 17.49 -15.57 63.78
CA PRO A 176 16.69 -15.20 62.61
C PRO A 176 16.31 -16.45 61.82
N ILE A 177 15.04 -16.52 61.41
CA ILE A 177 14.54 -17.57 60.55
C ILE A 177 14.76 -17.12 59.11
N ASP A 178 15.68 -17.79 58.42
CA ASP A 178 15.93 -17.52 57.01
C ASP A 178 14.81 -18.14 56.15
N ILE A 179 13.78 -17.32 55.89
CA ILE A 179 12.65 -17.71 55.04
C ILE A 179 13.13 -18.08 53.63
N SER A 180 14.24 -17.51 53.14
CA SER A 180 14.77 -17.82 51.79
C SER A 180 15.16 -19.29 51.63
N VAL A 181 15.48 -19.98 52.72
CA VAL A 181 15.78 -21.43 52.71
C VAL A 181 14.51 -22.28 52.69
N LEU A 182 13.41 -21.78 53.27
CA LEU A 182 12.08 -22.40 53.22
C LEU A 182 11.44 -22.23 51.83
N VAL A 183 11.63 -21.09 51.16
CA VAL A 183 11.05 -20.83 49.82
C VAL A 183 11.89 -21.42 48.68
N LYS A 184 13.21 -21.63 48.86
CA LYS A 184 14.08 -22.24 47.83
C LYS A 184 13.67 -23.64 47.37
N GLY A 185 12.87 -24.36 48.14
CA GLY A 185 12.32 -25.67 47.76
C GLY A 185 11.02 -25.59 46.95
N VAL A 186 10.40 -24.42 46.86
CA VAL A 186 9.07 -24.18 46.25
C VAL A 186 9.07 -23.02 45.24
N GLU A 187 10.17 -22.27 45.10
CA GLU A 187 10.30 -21.29 44.02
C GLU A 187 10.51 -22.00 42.67
N THR A 188 9.49 -21.91 41.81
CA THR A 188 9.54 -22.44 40.46
C THR A 188 9.88 -21.33 39.47
N LEU A 189 11.05 -21.44 38.82
CA LEU A 189 11.51 -20.45 37.86
C LEU A 189 10.75 -20.60 36.54
N THR A 190 9.62 -19.92 36.40
CA THR A 190 8.95 -19.77 35.10
C THR A 190 9.71 -18.77 34.23
N THR A 191 9.82 -19.02 32.93
CA THR A 191 10.47 -18.09 31.99
C THR A 191 9.57 -17.78 30.82
N MET A 192 9.61 -16.53 30.34
CA MET A 192 8.89 -16.09 29.15
C MET A 192 9.88 -15.44 28.19
N THR A 193 9.97 -15.96 26.98
CA THR A 193 10.94 -15.52 25.98
C THR A 193 10.25 -15.25 24.65
N TYR A 194 10.65 -14.17 23.98
CA TYR A 194 10.18 -13.83 22.64
C TYR A 194 11.26 -14.11 21.61
N ASP A 195 10.93 -14.88 20.57
CA ASP A 195 11.80 -15.10 19.42
C ASP A 195 11.42 -14.13 18.28
N PRO A 196 12.24 -13.11 17.97
CA PRO A 196 11.94 -12.16 16.91
C PRO A 196 12.06 -12.73 15.50
N VAL A 197 12.66 -13.92 15.31
CA VAL A 197 12.76 -14.57 13.99
C VAL A 197 11.51 -15.38 13.70
N THR A 198 11.07 -16.18 14.66
CA THR A 198 9.85 -17.00 14.53
C THR A 198 8.58 -16.28 14.99
N HIS A 199 8.71 -15.05 15.50
CA HIS A 199 7.61 -14.22 16.00
C HIS A 199 6.76 -14.96 17.06
N SER A 200 7.37 -15.84 17.83
CA SER A 200 6.69 -16.69 18.82
C SER A 200 7.04 -16.27 20.25
N LEU A 201 6.03 -16.23 21.12
CA LEU A 201 6.21 -16.08 22.56
C LEU A 201 6.19 -17.47 23.20
N SER A 202 7.26 -17.84 23.90
CA SER A 202 7.37 -19.15 24.55
C SER A 202 7.35 -18.97 26.07
N TYR A 203 6.41 -19.66 26.71
CA TYR A 203 6.29 -19.75 28.16
C TYR A 203 6.74 -21.15 28.60
N THR A 204 7.72 -21.22 29.48
CA THR A 204 8.16 -22.48 30.10
C THR A 204 7.66 -22.50 31.53
N ASN A 205 6.84 -23.51 31.83
CA ASN A 205 6.30 -23.71 33.17
C ASN A 205 7.33 -24.39 34.10
N GLU A 206 6.94 -24.60 35.34
CA GLU A 206 7.75 -25.20 36.40
C GLU A 206 8.15 -26.67 36.21
N LEU A 207 7.55 -27.35 35.22
CA LEU A 207 7.85 -28.73 34.85
C LEU A 207 8.77 -28.80 33.61
N ASP A 208 9.39 -27.68 33.23
CA ASP A 208 10.15 -27.52 31.98
C ASP A 208 9.32 -27.80 30.72
N ILE A 209 7.99 -27.65 30.80
CA ILE A 209 7.10 -27.83 29.66
C ILE A 209 6.92 -26.47 28.97
N GLU A 210 7.41 -26.39 27.74
CA GLU A 210 7.31 -25.21 26.89
C GLU A 210 5.95 -25.17 26.17
N THR A 211 5.22 -24.06 26.37
CA THR A 211 4.02 -23.71 25.61
C THR A 211 4.37 -22.56 24.67
N LYS A 212 4.15 -22.75 23.37
CA LYS A 212 4.43 -21.73 22.34
C LYS A 212 3.14 -21.05 21.90
N PHE A 213 3.17 -19.73 21.89
CA PHE A 213 2.16 -18.86 21.32
C PHE A 213 2.74 -18.25 20.05
N ASP A 214 2.36 -18.77 18.89
CA ASP A 214 2.74 -18.19 17.62
C ASP A 214 1.95 -16.89 17.42
N LEU A 215 2.63 -15.75 17.50
CA LEU A 215 1.96 -14.45 17.34
C LEU A 215 1.56 -14.22 15.88
N VAL A 216 2.12 -14.98 14.92
CA VAL A 216 1.68 -14.95 13.52
C VAL A 216 0.28 -15.56 13.40
N ASP A 217 -0.07 -16.58 14.18
CA ASP A 217 -1.43 -17.15 14.14
C ASP A 217 -2.43 -16.23 14.87
N MET A 218 -2.01 -15.57 15.96
CA MET A 218 -2.89 -14.66 16.71
C MET A 218 -3.13 -13.31 16.03
N VAL A 219 -2.19 -12.84 15.20
CA VAL A 219 -2.25 -11.53 14.52
C VAL A 219 -2.42 -11.67 13.00
N GLY A 220 -1.99 -12.78 12.41
CA GLY A 220 -2.12 -13.08 10.97
C GLY A 220 -3.54 -13.50 10.56
N ASP A 221 -4.32 -14.13 11.45
CA ASP A 221 -5.76 -14.36 11.23
C ASP A 221 -6.58 -13.04 11.18
N ILE A 222 -5.99 -11.92 11.65
CA ILE A 222 -6.56 -10.57 11.61
C ILE A 222 -5.89 -9.66 10.58
N GLU A 223 -4.84 -10.10 9.89
CA GLU A 223 -4.30 -9.36 8.74
C GLU A 223 -5.20 -9.61 7.53
N THR A 224 -6.02 -8.60 7.20
CA THR A 224 -6.84 -8.65 6.00
C THR A 224 -5.92 -8.63 4.79
N LEU A 225 -5.99 -9.68 3.97
CA LEU A 225 -5.18 -9.90 2.76
C LEU A 225 -5.59 -8.95 1.61
N THR A 226 -5.85 -7.68 1.93
CA THR A 226 -6.30 -6.61 1.04
C THR A 226 -5.20 -6.28 0.04
N LYS A 227 -5.14 -7.05 -1.05
CA LYS A 227 -4.20 -6.82 -2.14
C LYS A 227 -4.87 -5.94 -3.19
N LEU A 228 -4.33 -4.74 -3.40
CA LEU A 228 -4.70 -3.84 -4.50
C LEU A 228 -3.62 -3.88 -5.58
N GLU A 229 -3.99 -4.25 -6.79
CA GLU A 229 -3.07 -4.39 -7.92
C GLU A 229 -3.60 -3.62 -9.13
N LEU A 230 -2.72 -2.83 -9.75
CA LEU A 230 -3.01 -2.13 -11.00
C LEU A 230 -2.52 -3.00 -12.16
N ASP A 231 -3.45 -3.53 -12.94
CA ASP A 231 -3.16 -4.18 -14.21
C ASP A 231 -3.09 -3.10 -15.30
N ILE A 232 -1.86 -2.65 -15.59
CA ILE A 232 -1.59 -1.58 -16.56
C ILE A 232 -1.95 -2.05 -17.98
N ASP A 233 -1.73 -3.32 -18.31
CA ASP A 233 -1.94 -3.87 -19.65
C ASP A 233 -3.44 -3.99 -19.96
N GLN A 234 -4.23 -4.39 -18.98
CA GLN A 234 -5.68 -4.49 -19.12
C GLN A 234 -6.43 -3.23 -18.65
N LYS A 235 -5.73 -2.20 -18.18
CA LYS A 235 -6.31 -0.96 -17.62
C LYS A 235 -7.34 -1.23 -16.52
N LYS A 236 -7.04 -2.14 -15.60
CA LYS A 236 -7.94 -2.53 -14.50
C LYS A 236 -7.30 -2.29 -13.14
N LEU A 237 -8.12 -1.90 -12.19
CA LEU A 237 -7.77 -1.95 -10.77
C LEU A 237 -8.42 -3.20 -10.18
N VAL A 238 -7.59 -4.12 -9.68
CA VAL A 238 -8.04 -5.37 -9.09
C VAL A 238 -7.79 -5.29 -7.59
N TYR A 239 -8.83 -5.51 -6.78
CA TYR A 239 -8.67 -5.65 -5.34
C TYR A 239 -9.24 -6.99 -4.87
N THR A 240 -8.52 -7.66 -3.98
CA THR A 240 -9.03 -8.86 -3.29
C THR A 240 -9.46 -8.45 -1.89
N ASP A 241 -10.71 -8.71 -1.52
CA ASP A 241 -11.21 -8.40 -0.18
C ASP A 241 -10.81 -9.45 0.87
N GLU A 242 -11.16 -9.18 2.13
CA GLU A 242 -10.91 -10.04 3.29
C GLU A 242 -11.55 -11.44 3.19
N ASN A 243 -12.56 -11.61 2.33
CA ASN A 243 -13.21 -12.89 2.08
C ASN A 243 -12.61 -13.61 0.87
N THR A 244 -11.44 -13.16 0.38
CA THR A 244 -10.76 -13.65 -0.82
C THR A 244 -11.55 -13.42 -2.12
N VAL A 245 -12.55 -12.54 -2.10
CA VAL A 245 -13.33 -12.21 -3.30
C VAL A 245 -12.58 -11.17 -4.12
N VAL A 246 -12.39 -11.46 -5.40
CA VAL A 246 -11.74 -10.55 -6.35
C VAL A 246 -12.78 -9.60 -6.92
N HIS A 247 -12.51 -8.30 -6.77
CA HIS A 247 -13.27 -7.22 -7.35
C HIS A 247 -12.43 -6.53 -8.43
N VAL A 248 -13.06 -6.27 -9.57
CA VAL A 248 -12.40 -5.67 -10.74
C VAL A 248 -13.09 -4.36 -11.07
N LEU A 249 -12.35 -3.27 -11.02
CA LEU A 249 -12.77 -1.97 -11.51
C LEU A 249 -12.11 -1.70 -12.86
N ASP A 250 -12.93 -1.62 -13.91
CA ASP A 250 -12.48 -1.26 -15.25
C ASP A 250 -12.21 0.25 -15.30
N LEU A 251 -10.97 0.64 -15.62
CA LEU A 251 -10.57 2.04 -15.72
C LEU A 251 -10.72 2.59 -17.15
N ALA A 252 -10.99 1.74 -18.15
CA ALA A 252 -11.19 2.16 -19.53
C ALA A 252 -12.24 3.27 -19.71
N PRO A 253 -13.37 3.30 -18.98
CA PRO A 253 -14.35 4.39 -19.10
C PRO A 253 -13.85 5.75 -18.61
N ILE A 254 -12.83 5.76 -17.74
CA ILE A 254 -12.29 6.98 -17.10
C ILE A 254 -11.12 7.54 -17.91
N ILE A 255 -10.41 6.69 -18.66
CA ILE A 255 -9.32 7.09 -19.55
C ILE A 255 -9.94 7.65 -20.84
N GLN A 256 -10.11 8.98 -20.90
CA GLN A 256 -10.49 9.66 -22.13
C GLN A 256 -9.33 9.67 -23.11
N GLU A 257 -9.40 8.79 -24.08
CA GLU A 257 -8.51 8.78 -25.25
C GLU A 257 -8.79 10.03 -26.09
N PRO A 258 -7.80 10.60 -26.80
CA PRO A 258 -7.91 11.94 -27.41
C PRO A 258 -8.96 12.05 -28.53
N TRP A 259 -9.50 10.92 -29.01
CA TRP A 259 -10.60 10.88 -29.97
C TRP A 259 -11.58 9.73 -29.72
N TYR A 260 -12.76 9.81 -30.33
CA TYR A 260 -13.80 8.77 -30.29
C TYR A 260 -13.72 7.86 -31.51
N SER A 261 -14.04 6.58 -31.34
CA SER A 261 -14.21 5.62 -32.44
C SER A 261 -15.51 5.89 -33.21
N THR A 262 -15.45 5.88 -34.55
CA THR A 262 -16.65 6.02 -35.41
C THR A 262 -17.65 4.86 -35.30
N THR A 263 -17.21 3.69 -34.80
CA THR A 263 -18.08 2.50 -34.72
C THR A 263 -18.85 2.47 -33.41
N THR A 264 -18.17 2.76 -32.29
CA THR A 264 -18.76 2.63 -30.95
C THR A 264 -19.24 3.96 -30.37
N ASN A 265 -18.80 5.10 -30.92
CA ASN A 265 -18.95 6.43 -30.33
C ASN A 265 -18.44 6.51 -28.88
N GLN A 266 -17.45 5.69 -28.53
CA GLN A 266 -16.71 5.70 -27.27
C GLN A 266 -15.26 6.11 -27.53
N GLY A 267 -14.48 6.39 -26.47
CA GLY A 267 -13.04 6.67 -26.58
C GLY A 267 -12.32 5.56 -27.37
N ALA A 268 -11.44 5.95 -28.29
CA ALA A 268 -10.71 5.01 -29.14
C ALA A 268 -9.77 4.12 -28.32
N ILE A 269 -9.74 2.82 -28.59
CA ILE A 269 -8.90 1.85 -27.85
C ILE A 269 -7.68 1.38 -28.67
N SER A 270 -7.60 1.81 -29.93
CA SER A 270 -6.51 1.49 -30.84
C SER A 270 -6.16 2.67 -31.74
N ASN A 271 -4.89 2.78 -32.10
CA ASN A 271 -4.43 3.76 -33.10
C ASN A 271 -5.01 3.51 -34.51
N ASN A 272 -5.57 2.32 -34.77
CA ASN A 272 -6.23 2.00 -36.03
C ASN A 272 -7.72 2.37 -36.04
N ASP A 273 -8.28 2.82 -34.91
CA ASP A 273 -9.68 3.24 -34.85
C ASP A 273 -9.87 4.55 -35.62
N ASN A 274 -10.89 4.57 -36.47
CA ASN A 274 -11.30 5.79 -37.18
C ASN A 274 -11.67 6.90 -36.19
N ILE A 275 -11.21 8.12 -36.48
CA ILE A 275 -11.48 9.31 -35.68
C ILE A 275 -12.90 9.82 -35.95
N TYR A 276 -13.72 9.90 -34.90
CA TYR A 276 -15.01 10.56 -34.91
C TYR A 276 -15.00 11.83 -34.07
N THR A 277 -15.41 12.94 -34.68
CA THR A 277 -15.67 14.19 -33.97
C THR A 277 -16.80 14.95 -34.64
N LYS A 278 -17.69 15.53 -33.83
CA LYS A 278 -18.71 16.47 -34.30
C LYS A 278 -18.20 17.92 -34.33
N GLY A 279 -17.15 18.18 -33.55
CA GLY A 279 -16.56 19.50 -33.36
C GLY A 279 -15.57 19.87 -34.46
N TRP A 280 -14.87 20.98 -34.23
CA TRP A 280 -13.76 21.42 -35.05
C TRP A 280 -12.47 20.67 -34.69
N VAL A 281 -11.60 20.46 -35.69
CA VAL A 281 -10.28 19.85 -35.54
C VAL A 281 -9.19 20.87 -35.89
N GLY A 282 -8.39 21.24 -34.90
CA GLY A 282 -7.20 22.06 -35.08
C GLY A 282 -5.92 21.23 -34.99
N ILE A 283 -5.12 21.22 -36.06
CA ILE A 283 -3.76 20.66 -36.06
C ILE A 283 -2.79 21.82 -35.97
N GLY A 284 -2.16 22.02 -34.80
CA GLY A 284 -1.28 23.16 -34.54
C GLY A 284 -2.00 24.50 -34.30
N TYR A 285 -3.30 24.45 -34.00
CA TYR A 285 -4.13 25.58 -33.56
C TYR A 285 -4.96 25.20 -32.33
N THR A 286 -5.27 26.17 -31.47
CA THR A 286 -6.14 25.99 -30.29
C THR A 286 -7.51 26.66 -30.44
N THR A 287 -7.72 27.43 -31.51
CA THR A 287 -8.98 28.10 -31.83
C THR A 287 -9.30 28.01 -33.33
N PRO A 288 -10.59 27.89 -33.71
CA PRO A 288 -11.02 28.05 -35.09
C PRO A 288 -10.66 29.43 -35.67
N SER A 289 -10.76 29.59 -36.99
CA SER A 289 -10.78 30.91 -37.62
C SER A 289 -12.16 31.58 -37.51
N ASP A 290 -12.29 32.82 -38.02
CA ASP A 290 -13.56 33.54 -38.11
C ASP A 290 -14.48 33.02 -39.23
N VAL A 291 -14.09 31.95 -39.94
CA VAL A 291 -14.86 31.36 -41.03
C VAL A 291 -16.01 30.50 -40.44
N PRO A 292 -17.27 30.78 -40.81
CA PRO A 292 -18.40 29.93 -40.41
C PRO A 292 -18.20 28.48 -40.87
N ASP A 293 -18.61 27.53 -40.02
CA ASP A 293 -18.58 26.09 -40.31
C ASP A 293 -17.17 25.49 -40.59
N GLU A 294 -16.08 26.15 -40.15
CA GLU A 294 -14.74 25.54 -40.19
C GLU A 294 -14.71 24.23 -39.37
N LYS A 295 -14.38 23.10 -40.03
CA LYS A 295 -14.26 21.79 -39.39
C LYS A 295 -12.84 21.29 -39.23
N LEU A 296 -11.92 21.74 -40.06
CA LEU A 296 -10.51 21.33 -40.04
C LEU A 296 -9.61 22.51 -40.37
N ARG A 297 -8.58 22.74 -39.54
CA ARG A 297 -7.54 23.73 -39.80
C ARG A 297 -6.17 23.17 -39.43
N VAL A 298 -5.18 23.38 -40.29
CA VAL A 298 -3.82 22.82 -40.14
C VAL A 298 -2.77 23.91 -40.21
N ASN A 299 -1.91 23.99 -39.19
CA ASN A 299 -0.69 24.80 -39.18
C ASN A 299 0.50 23.93 -39.59
N GLY A 300 0.71 23.79 -40.89
CA GLY A 300 1.76 22.94 -41.45
C GLY A 300 1.37 22.37 -42.81
N SER A 301 2.23 21.51 -43.34
CA SER A 301 2.01 20.84 -44.62
C SER A 301 1.09 19.63 -44.46
N ILE A 302 0.21 19.41 -45.44
CA ILE A 302 -0.61 18.20 -45.57
C ILE A 302 0.00 17.35 -46.69
N THR A 303 0.39 16.11 -46.38
CA THR A 303 0.86 15.13 -47.38
C THR A 303 -0.22 14.08 -47.57
N THR A 304 -0.66 13.88 -48.82
CA THR A 304 -1.67 12.88 -49.18
C THR A 304 -1.10 11.92 -50.22
N VAL A 305 -1.53 10.66 -50.20
CA VAL A 305 -1.15 9.67 -51.21
C VAL A 305 -2.33 9.50 -52.17
N ASN A 306 -2.06 9.67 -53.47
CA ASN A 306 -3.00 9.36 -54.56
C ASN A 306 -2.27 8.46 -55.57
N SER A 307 -3.02 7.80 -56.44
CA SER A 307 -2.57 6.92 -57.51
C SER A 307 -1.62 7.59 -58.50
N ASN A 308 -1.94 8.80 -58.99
CA ASN A 308 -1.27 9.38 -60.15
C ASN A 308 -0.92 10.87 -59.96
N TYR A 309 0.05 11.34 -60.74
CA TYR A 309 0.42 12.75 -60.88
C TYR A 309 0.28 13.16 -62.35
N ALA A 310 -0.12 14.40 -62.64
CA ALA A 310 -0.65 14.79 -63.94
C ALA A 310 0.35 14.73 -65.12
N ASP A 311 1.65 14.55 -64.86
CA ASP A 311 2.73 14.49 -65.85
C ASP A 311 2.48 13.55 -67.05
N TYR A 312 1.54 12.60 -66.94
CA TYR A 312 1.04 11.81 -68.07
C TYR A 312 0.55 12.64 -69.27
N VAL A 313 0.14 13.89 -69.03
CA VAL A 313 -0.26 14.81 -70.11
C VAL A 313 0.91 15.07 -71.05
N PHE A 314 2.10 15.31 -70.50
CA PHE A 314 3.30 15.56 -71.28
C PHE A 314 3.83 14.29 -71.94
N GLU A 315 3.83 13.16 -71.23
CA GLU A 315 4.23 11.86 -71.79
C GLU A 315 3.41 11.54 -73.04
N ASP A 316 2.08 11.64 -72.96
CA ASP A 316 1.25 11.34 -74.13
C ASP A 316 1.42 12.35 -75.27
N TYR A 317 1.59 13.64 -74.96
CA TYR A 317 1.78 14.66 -76.00
C TYR A 317 3.11 14.51 -76.76
N PHE A 318 4.21 14.24 -76.07
CA PHE A 318 5.54 14.16 -76.67
C PHE A 318 5.91 12.76 -77.16
N ASP A 319 5.54 11.71 -76.41
CA ASP A 319 5.91 10.32 -76.68
C ASP A 319 4.77 9.49 -77.30
N GLY A 320 3.54 10.00 -77.29
CA GLY A 320 2.35 9.35 -77.85
C GLY A 320 1.68 8.32 -76.93
N PHE A 321 2.23 8.11 -75.73
CA PHE A 321 1.68 7.26 -74.68
C PHE A 321 2.15 7.73 -73.29
N SER A 322 1.42 7.34 -72.24
CA SER A 322 1.85 7.55 -70.85
C SER A 322 1.97 6.23 -70.10
N GLU A 323 3.02 6.07 -69.30
CA GLU A 323 3.20 4.93 -68.40
C GLU A 323 2.43 5.13 -67.08
N ILE A 324 2.24 6.38 -66.66
CA ILE A 324 1.50 6.74 -65.45
C ILE A 324 -0.01 6.52 -65.65
N LYS A 325 -0.53 6.86 -66.83
CA LYS A 325 -1.97 6.72 -67.14
C LYS A 325 -2.17 6.19 -68.57
N LEU A 326 -2.23 4.86 -68.68
CA LEU A 326 -2.29 4.13 -69.96
C LEU A 326 -3.51 4.46 -70.84
N ASP A 327 -4.62 4.89 -70.23
CA ASP A 327 -5.87 5.23 -70.92
C ASP A 327 -5.98 6.73 -71.28
N TYR A 328 -5.00 7.54 -70.88
CA TYR A 328 -4.97 8.96 -71.21
C TYR A 328 -4.64 9.19 -72.68
N LYS A 329 -5.32 10.17 -73.27
CA LYS A 329 -5.03 10.69 -74.61
C LYS A 329 -5.25 12.20 -74.64
N PHE A 330 -4.23 12.93 -75.05
CA PHE A 330 -4.30 14.35 -75.31
C PHE A 330 -5.32 14.63 -76.42
N LYS A 331 -6.22 15.59 -76.19
CA LYS A 331 -7.32 15.91 -77.11
C LYS A 331 -7.06 17.24 -77.79
N ASP A 332 -7.41 17.35 -79.05
CA ASP A 332 -7.43 18.63 -79.75
C ASP A 332 -8.59 19.53 -79.27
N LEU A 333 -8.48 20.83 -79.55
CA LEU A 333 -9.46 21.83 -79.10
C LEU A 333 -10.85 21.62 -79.71
N ASP A 334 -10.96 21.07 -80.93
CA ASP A 334 -12.27 20.84 -81.57
C ASP A 334 -13.00 19.70 -80.84
N SER A 335 -12.29 18.60 -80.57
CA SER A 335 -12.78 17.48 -79.76
C SER A 335 -13.18 17.91 -78.35
N VAL A 336 -12.40 18.80 -77.72
CA VAL A 336 -12.72 19.36 -76.40
C VAL A 336 -13.96 20.24 -76.46
N GLU A 337 -14.08 21.10 -77.48
CA GLU A 337 -15.25 21.98 -77.67
C GLU A 337 -16.54 21.17 -77.82
N ASP A 338 -16.51 20.13 -78.66
CA ASP A 338 -17.65 19.22 -78.88
C ASP A 338 -18.05 18.48 -77.60
N PHE A 339 -17.05 18.06 -76.81
CA PHE A 339 -17.30 17.44 -75.51
C PHE A 339 -17.99 18.42 -74.56
N ILE A 340 -17.54 19.66 -74.47
CA ILE A 340 -18.13 20.69 -73.58
C ILE A 340 -19.56 21.03 -74.02
N LYS A 341 -19.80 21.18 -75.33
CA LYS A 341 -21.15 21.46 -75.87
C LYS A 341 -22.14 20.37 -75.49
N THR A 342 -21.70 19.12 -75.52
CA THR A 342 -22.53 17.93 -75.24
C THR A 342 -22.71 17.72 -73.73
N ASN A 343 -21.62 17.73 -72.96
CA ASN A 343 -21.61 17.26 -71.57
C ASN A 343 -21.67 18.40 -70.54
N ARG A 344 -21.41 19.65 -70.93
CA ARG A 344 -21.42 20.85 -70.06
C ARG A 344 -20.40 20.82 -68.92
N HIS A 345 -19.32 20.06 -69.07
CA HIS A 345 -18.12 20.10 -68.24
C HIS A 345 -16.89 19.79 -69.08
N LEU A 346 -15.70 20.01 -68.51
CA LEU A 346 -14.43 19.70 -69.17
C LEU A 346 -14.16 18.17 -69.16
N PRO A 347 -13.53 17.61 -70.21
CA PRO A 347 -13.02 16.25 -70.17
C PRO A 347 -12.08 16.04 -68.99
N GLY A 348 -12.15 14.91 -68.30
CA GLY A 348 -11.26 14.58 -67.17
C GLY A 348 -11.61 15.26 -65.84
N ILE A 349 -12.53 16.24 -65.82
CA ILE A 349 -13.09 16.80 -64.58
C ILE A 349 -14.36 16.03 -64.22
N THR A 350 -14.47 15.61 -62.95
CA THR A 350 -15.69 14.94 -62.45
C THR A 350 -16.90 15.87 -62.58
N PRO A 351 -17.95 15.49 -63.32
CA PRO A 351 -19.14 16.32 -63.46
C PRO A 351 -19.92 16.39 -62.14
N ILE A 352 -20.65 17.48 -61.95
CA ILE A 352 -21.42 17.72 -60.73
C ILE A 352 -22.47 16.62 -60.44
N HIS A 353 -22.98 15.94 -61.46
CA HIS A 353 -23.97 14.87 -61.30
C HIS A 353 -23.37 13.57 -60.73
N ASP A 354 -22.05 13.36 -60.89
CA ASP A 354 -21.33 12.20 -60.36
C ASP A 354 -20.83 12.43 -58.94
N LEU A 355 -20.95 13.67 -58.44
CA LEU A 355 -20.61 14.01 -57.06
C LEU A 355 -21.72 13.58 -56.08
N ILE A 356 -21.30 13.15 -54.90
CA ILE A 356 -22.23 12.79 -53.83
C ILE A 356 -22.90 14.05 -53.31
N LYS A 357 -24.22 14.16 -53.47
CA LYS A 357 -25.02 15.24 -52.89
C LYS A 357 -25.45 14.88 -51.47
N THR A 358 -25.14 15.76 -50.53
CA THR A 358 -25.52 15.70 -49.12
C THR A 358 -26.50 16.83 -48.79
N ASP A 359 -27.12 16.81 -47.62
CA ASP A 359 -28.00 17.89 -47.15
C ASP A 359 -27.29 19.25 -47.02
N ALA A 360 -25.96 19.24 -46.85
CA ALA A 360 -25.13 20.43 -46.69
C ALA A 360 -24.44 20.90 -47.98
N GLY A 361 -24.44 20.10 -49.05
CA GLY A 361 -23.72 20.42 -50.29
C GLY A 361 -23.20 19.19 -51.05
N TYR A 362 -22.20 19.36 -51.89
CA TYR A 362 -21.56 18.26 -52.62
C TYR A 362 -20.29 17.81 -51.92
N ALA A 363 -20.10 16.51 -51.76
CA ALA A 363 -18.86 15.92 -51.29
C ALA A 363 -17.98 15.56 -52.48
N PHE A 364 -16.71 15.94 -52.42
CA PHE A 364 -15.70 15.66 -53.43
C PHE A 364 -14.33 15.43 -52.77
N ASN A 365 -13.46 14.71 -53.46
CA ASN A 365 -12.10 14.45 -53.02
C ASN A 365 -11.19 15.61 -53.46
N LEU A 366 -10.62 16.35 -52.50
CA LEU A 366 -9.77 17.51 -52.78
C LEU A 366 -8.46 17.12 -53.48
N SER A 367 -7.84 16.01 -53.10
CA SER A 367 -6.61 15.52 -53.73
C SER A 367 -6.86 15.12 -55.18
N GLU A 368 -7.98 14.45 -55.45
CA GLU A 368 -8.38 14.07 -56.81
C GLU A 368 -8.66 15.31 -57.68
N LEU A 369 -9.43 16.26 -57.15
CA LEU A 369 -9.72 17.52 -57.85
C LEU A 369 -8.42 18.28 -58.17
N SER A 370 -7.45 18.28 -57.25
CA SER A 370 -6.14 18.90 -57.48
C SER A 370 -5.40 18.28 -58.67
N ILE A 371 -5.45 16.96 -58.82
CA ILE A 371 -4.82 16.26 -59.95
C ILE A 371 -5.57 16.58 -61.26
N GLN A 372 -6.90 16.54 -61.24
CA GLN A 372 -7.72 16.88 -62.41
C GLN A 372 -7.50 18.32 -62.88
N LEU A 373 -7.37 19.28 -61.94
CA LEU A 373 -7.03 20.67 -62.25
C LEU A 373 -5.62 20.82 -62.82
N LEU A 374 -4.66 20.06 -62.31
CA LEU A 374 -3.30 20.05 -62.85
C LEU A 374 -3.29 19.49 -64.28
N GLU A 375 -3.99 18.38 -64.54
CA GLU A 375 -4.18 17.81 -65.89
C GLU A 375 -4.69 18.88 -66.87
N LYS A 376 -5.76 19.61 -66.51
CA LYS A 376 -6.30 20.67 -67.38
C LYS A 376 -5.34 21.85 -67.54
N THR A 377 -4.55 22.14 -66.51
CA THR A 377 -3.56 23.23 -66.56
C THR A 377 -2.46 22.88 -67.56
N GLU A 378 -1.97 21.65 -67.53
CA GLU A 378 -0.95 21.17 -68.46
C GLU A 378 -1.46 21.10 -69.90
N GLU A 379 -2.68 20.59 -70.11
CA GLU A 379 -3.33 20.61 -71.43
C GLU A 379 -3.46 22.03 -71.98
N LEU A 380 -3.88 22.98 -71.14
CA LEU A 380 -3.99 24.39 -71.53
C LEU A 380 -2.63 24.96 -71.95
N TYR A 381 -1.56 24.66 -71.21
CA TYR A 381 -0.21 25.12 -71.57
C TYR A 381 0.23 24.56 -72.92
N LEU A 382 -0.03 23.28 -73.21
CA LEU A 382 0.28 22.68 -74.50
C LEU A 382 -0.50 23.36 -75.63
N HIS A 383 -1.80 23.58 -75.47
CA HIS A 383 -2.60 24.31 -76.45
C HIS A 383 -2.13 25.74 -76.67
N VAL A 384 -1.70 26.44 -75.61
CA VAL A 384 -1.16 27.80 -75.72
C VAL A 384 0.18 27.82 -76.45
N ILE A 385 1.04 26.83 -76.21
CA ILE A 385 2.32 26.68 -76.93
C ILE A 385 2.04 26.42 -78.43
N ASP A 386 1.11 25.52 -78.75
CA ASP A 386 0.72 25.25 -80.13
C ASP A 386 0.13 26.49 -80.81
N GLN A 387 -0.74 27.22 -80.11
CA GLN A 387 -1.31 28.46 -80.62
C GLN A 387 -0.22 29.50 -80.89
N LYS A 388 0.74 29.67 -79.98
CA LYS A 388 1.89 30.57 -80.17
C LYS A 388 2.70 30.18 -81.40
N ASN A 389 3.03 28.90 -81.56
CA ASN A 389 3.78 28.40 -82.70
C ASN A 389 3.04 28.67 -84.03
N GLN A 390 1.72 28.49 -84.05
CA GLN A 390 0.90 28.82 -85.22
C GLN A 390 0.88 30.33 -85.52
N ILE A 391 0.85 31.19 -84.48
CA ILE A 391 0.94 32.64 -84.65
C ILE A 391 2.28 33.04 -85.26
N GLU A 392 3.39 32.53 -84.73
CA GLU A 392 4.74 32.81 -85.25
C GLU A 392 4.88 32.36 -86.72
N GLN A 393 4.32 31.19 -87.07
CA GLN A 393 4.29 30.73 -88.46
C GLN A 393 3.46 31.65 -89.37
N LYS A 394 2.29 32.12 -88.89
CA LYS A 394 1.45 33.04 -89.64
C LYS A 394 2.11 34.40 -89.82
N ASP A 395 2.77 34.93 -88.78
CA ASP A 395 3.51 36.20 -88.87
C ASP A 395 4.67 36.10 -89.86
N ALA A 396 5.40 34.98 -89.87
CA ALA A 396 6.45 34.74 -90.87
C ALA A 396 5.89 34.64 -92.30
N GLN A 397 4.68 34.10 -92.49
CA GLN A 397 4.00 34.09 -93.79
C GLN A 397 3.54 35.48 -94.20
N ILE A 398 2.99 36.27 -93.27
CA ILE A 398 2.58 37.66 -93.50
C ILE A 398 3.78 38.49 -93.93
N GLN A 399 4.91 38.38 -93.24
CA GLN A 399 6.14 39.10 -93.61
C GLN A 399 6.58 38.76 -95.04
N LYS A 400 6.56 37.48 -95.44
CA LYS A 400 6.91 37.07 -96.82
C LYS A 400 5.93 37.63 -97.86
N LEU A 401 4.64 37.69 -97.53
CA LEU A 401 3.63 38.26 -98.42
C LEU A 401 3.79 39.78 -98.55
N GLU A 402 4.12 40.47 -97.46
CA GLU A 402 4.42 41.91 -97.46
C GLU A 402 5.65 42.24 -98.32
N GLU A 403 6.75 41.47 -98.17
CA GLU A 403 7.95 41.61 -99.01
C GLU A 403 7.65 41.37 -100.50
N ALA A 404 6.86 40.34 -100.81
CA ALA A 404 6.45 40.04 -102.19
C ALA A 404 5.57 41.15 -102.78
N ASN A 405 4.62 41.68 -102.00
CA ASN A 405 3.78 42.80 -102.41
C ASN A 405 4.61 44.06 -102.65
N GLN A 406 5.56 44.38 -101.79
CA GLN A 406 6.45 45.53 -101.98
C GLN A 406 7.26 45.39 -103.28
N ALA A 407 7.82 44.20 -103.55
CA ALA A 407 8.54 43.94 -104.79
C ALA A 407 7.67 44.10 -106.05
N VAL A 408 6.37 43.73 -105.97
CA VAL A 408 5.42 43.94 -107.07
C VAL A 408 5.12 45.44 -107.26
N GLN A 409 4.92 46.19 -106.18
CA GLN A 409 4.71 47.65 -106.23
C GLN A 409 5.93 48.37 -106.83
N ASP A 410 7.15 47.96 -106.46
CA ASP A 410 8.40 48.51 -107.00
C ASP A 410 8.53 48.22 -108.52
N ARG A 411 8.09 47.03 -108.96
CA ARG A 411 8.05 46.69 -110.40
C ARG A 411 7.01 47.50 -111.16
N LEU A 412 5.83 47.73 -110.57
CA LEU A 412 4.76 48.53 -111.15
C LEU A 412 5.21 49.99 -111.34
N THR A 413 5.72 50.62 -110.29
CA THR A 413 6.23 52.00 -110.35
C THR A 413 7.37 52.14 -111.38
N LYS A 414 8.26 51.14 -111.48
CA LYS A 414 9.30 51.11 -112.52
C LYS A 414 8.71 50.98 -113.94
N LEU A 415 7.66 50.20 -114.14
CA LEU A 415 6.98 50.10 -115.43
C LEU A 415 6.23 51.39 -115.78
N GLU A 416 5.55 52.00 -114.82
CA GLU A 416 4.83 53.26 -115.00
C GLU A 416 5.78 54.39 -115.39
N SER A 417 6.93 54.51 -114.71
CA SER A 417 7.96 55.50 -115.06
C SER A 417 8.58 55.28 -116.45
N LEU A 418 8.67 54.04 -116.93
CA LEU A 418 9.10 53.73 -118.30
C LEU A 418 8.04 54.09 -119.35
N LEU A 419 6.75 54.02 -119.00
CA LEU A 419 5.64 54.39 -119.88
C LEU A 419 5.47 55.92 -119.99
N LEU A 420 5.75 56.67 -118.93
CA LEU A 420 5.69 58.15 -118.93
C LEU A 420 6.87 58.83 -119.65
N ASN A 421 7.99 58.12 -119.86
CA ASN A 421 9.20 58.65 -120.53
C ASN A 421 9.25 58.34 -122.05
N LYS A 422 8.12 57.97 -122.65
CA LYS A 422 7.92 57.86 -124.11
C LYS A 422 6.92 58.91 -124.55
#